data_AF-R5EX45-F1
#
_entry.id   AF-R5EX45-F1
#
_cell.length_a   1.000
_cell.length_b   1.000
_cell.length_c   1.000
_cell.angle_alpha   90.00
_cell.angle_beta   90.00
_cell.angle_gamma   90.00
#
_symmetry.space_group_name_H-M   'P 1'
#
loop_
_entity.id
_entity.type
_entity.pdbx_description
1 polymer ?
#
loop_
_entity_poly.entity_id
_entity_poly.type
_entity_poly.pdbx_seq_one_letter_code
_entity_poly.pdbx_strand_id
1 'polypeptide(L)'
;MSDLKHLPKGYQLPENNFSKEEWREYFQYRKERDIEMSLDEIEFWLELMEQEFKKGNLKRAKEILHKIPYNPDFALGIKKTQGLGTLAACNLSLAKQVYLDVF
;
A
#
# COMPACT_ATOMS: atom_id res chain seq x y z
N MET A 1 5.47 20.13 7.42
CA MET A 1 6.56 19.51 8.19
C MET A 1 6.73 18.09 7.69
N SER A 2 7.93 17.69 7.25
CA SER A 2 8.13 16.38 6.62
C SER A 2 8.13 15.26 7.66
N ASP A 3 7.36 14.20 7.41
CA ASP A 3 7.22 12.98 8.23
C ASP A 3 8.53 12.16 8.36
N LEU A 4 9.64 12.67 7.81
CA LEU A 4 11.00 12.14 7.94
C LEU A 4 11.51 11.99 9.40
N LYS A 5 10.78 12.48 10.40
CA LYS A 5 11.14 12.28 11.82
C LYS A 5 10.87 10.85 12.31
N HIS A 6 9.98 10.10 11.65
CA HIS A 6 9.64 8.72 12.04
C HIS A 6 9.61 7.84 10.78
N LEU A 7 10.78 7.28 10.43
CA LEU A 7 10.87 6.30 9.35
C LEU A 7 10.37 4.93 9.81
N PRO A 8 9.73 4.15 8.93
CA PRO A 8 9.22 2.83 9.29
C PRO A 8 10.37 1.88 9.65
N LYS A 9 10.12 0.98 10.59
CA LYS A 9 11.07 -0.06 11.04
C LYS A 9 11.60 -0.85 9.85
N GLY A 10 12.92 -1.00 9.78
CA GLY A 10 13.58 -1.66 8.66
C GLY A 10 13.87 -0.74 7.47
N TYR A 11 13.68 0.59 7.60
CA TYR A 11 14.09 1.57 6.58
C TYR A 11 15.58 1.48 6.20
N GLN A 12 16.41 0.99 7.12
CA GLN A 12 17.85 0.81 6.92
C GLN A 12 18.20 -0.42 6.08
N LEU A 13 17.24 -1.31 5.82
CA LEU A 13 17.46 -2.49 4.99
C LEU A 13 17.61 -2.07 3.52
N PRO A 14 18.47 -2.72 2.72
CA PRO A 14 18.72 -2.32 1.34
C PRO A 14 17.46 -2.14 0.49
N GLU A 15 16.45 -3.00 0.68
CA GLU A 15 15.18 -2.99 -0.04
C GLU A 15 14.21 -1.86 0.40
N ASN A 16 14.51 -1.16 1.50
CA ASN A 16 13.72 -0.04 2.03
C ASN A 16 14.54 1.25 2.14
N ASN A 17 15.80 1.25 1.69
CA ASN A 17 16.70 2.37 1.84
C ASN A 17 16.45 3.42 0.75
N PHE A 18 15.54 4.35 1.04
CA PHE A 18 15.21 5.44 0.13
C PHE A 18 16.04 6.69 0.40
N SER A 19 16.30 7.46 -0.65
CA SER A 19 16.74 8.85 -0.56
C SER A 19 15.69 9.74 0.13
N LYS A 20 16.10 10.95 0.49
CA LYS A 20 15.21 11.90 1.17
C LYS A 20 14.02 12.29 0.30
N GLU A 21 14.23 12.42 -1.00
CA GLU A 21 13.22 12.74 -2.00
C GLU A 21 12.22 11.60 -2.15
N GLU A 22 12.71 10.36 -2.28
CA GLU A 22 11.87 9.16 -2.35
C GLU A 22 11.05 8.96 -1.07
N TRP A 23 11.60 9.24 0.11
CA TRP A 23 10.83 9.24 1.35
C TRP A 23 9.72 10.28 1.35
N ARG A 24 9.98 11.49 0.84
CA ARG A 24 8.94 12.54 0.73
C ARG A 24 7.82 12.09 -0.19
N GLU A 25 8.16 11.52 -1.34
CA GLU A 25 7.18 10.97 -2.29
C GLU A 25 6.39 9.81 -1.67
N TYR A 26 7.07 8.91 -0.97
CA TYR A 26 6.43 7.81 -0.24
C TYR A 26 5.37 8.32 0.74
N PHE A 27 5.73 9.27 1.62
CA PHE A 27 4.80 9.81 2.61
C PHE A 27 3.67 10.62 1.96
N GLN A 28 3.92 11.30 0.83
CA GLN A 28 2.86 11.94 0.07
C GLN A 28 1.86 10.92 -0.46
N TYR A 29 2.36 9.81 -1.02
CA TYR A 29 1.52 8.72 -1.49
C TYR A 29 0.72 8.05 -0.38
N ARG A 30 1.28 7.92 0.83
CA ARG A 30 0.53 7.42 1.99
C ARG A 30 -0.70 8.29 2.26
N LYS A 31 -0.55 9.62 2.23
CA LYS A 31 -1.66 10.57 2.45
C LYS A 31 -2.74 10.50 1.38
N GLU A 32 -2.34 10.24 0.14
CA GLU A 32 -3.26 10.18 -1.00
C GLU A 32 -3.96 8.82 -1.15
N ARG A 33 -3.31 7.74 -0.73
CA ARG A 33 -3.74 6.37 -1.06
C ARG A 33 -4.17 5.53 0.13
N ASP A 34 -3.73 5.85 1.35
CA ASP A 34 -4.14 5.10 2.55
C ASP A 34 -5.52 5.54 3.01
N ILE A 35 -6.52 5.17 2.23
CA ILE A 35 -7.93 5.44 2.51
C ILE A 35 -8.47 4.28 3.33
N GLU A 36 -9.00 4.58 4.52
CA GLU A 36 -9.71 3.60 5.33
C GLU A 36 -11.02 3.20 4.64
N MET A 37 -11.35 1.92 4.69
CA MET A 37 -12.57 1.37 4.12
C MET A 37 -13.18 0.38 5.11
N SER A 38 -14.51 0.34 5.15
CA SER A 38 -15.27 -0.71 5.82
C SER A 38 -15.13 -2.05 5.09
N LEU A 39 -15.50 -3.15 5.77
CA LEU A 39 -15.47 -4.48 5.16
C LEU A 39 -16.40 -4.56 3.94
N ASP A 40 -17.59 -3.97 4.02
CA ASP A 40 -18.57 -3.93 2.92
C ASP A 40 -18.02 -3.18 1.69
N GLU A 41 -17.30 -2.08 1.90
CA GLU A 41 -16.64 -1.34 0.81
C GLU A 41 -15.51 -2.17 0.19
N ILE A 42 -14.73 -2.87 1.00
CA ILE A 42 -13.65 -3.76 0.53
C ILE A 42 -14.24 -4.87 -0.34
N GLU A 43 -15.31 -5.52 0.13
CA GLU A 43 -15.99 -6.60 -0.60
C GLU A 43 -16.54 -6.09 -1.94
N PHE A 44 -17.22 -4.93 -1.94
CA PHE A 44 -17.70 -4.30 -3.16
C PHE A 44 -16.58 -4.06 -4.20
N TRP A 45 -15.45 -3.51 -3.78
CA TRP A 45 -14.34 -3.25 -4.70
C TRP A 45 -13.68 -4.54 -5.20
N LEU A 46 -13.58 -5.57 -4.37
CA LEU A 46 -13.06 -6.89 -4.76
C LEU A 46 -13.96 -7.54 -5.82
N GLU A 47 -15.28 -7.53 -5.62
CA GLU A 47 -16.24 -8.04 -6.60
C GLU A 47 -16.13 -7.29 -7.93
N LEU A 48 -16.08 -5.95 -7.88
CA LEU A 48 -15.95 -5.13 -9.08
C LEU A 48 -14.63 -5.40 -9.82
N MET A 49 -13.52 -5.54 -9.09
CA MET A 49 -12.23 -5.91 -9.66
C MET A 49 -12.30 -7.27 -10.36
N GLU A 50 -12.91 -8.27 -9.72
CA GLU A 50 -13.05 -9.61 -10.28
C GLU A 50 -13.91 -9.60 -11.55
N GLN A 51 -15.00 -8.83 -11.57
CA GLN A 51 -15.83 -8.65 -12.76
C GLN A 51 -15.03 -8.03 -13.92
N GLU A 52 -14.26 -6.97 -13.67
CA GLU A 52 -13.42 -6.35 -14.70
C GLU A 52 -12.32 -7.29 -15.20
N PHE A 53 -11.75 -8.11 -14.30
CA PHE A 53 -10.79 -9.14 -14.67
C PHE A 53 -11.43 -10.21 -15.58
N LYS A 54 -12.61 -10.72 -15.23
CA LYS A 54 -13.37 -11.70 -16.03
C LYS A 54 -13.74 -11.17 -17.42
N LYS A 55 -13.96 -9.86 -17.55
CA LYS A 55 -14.19 -9.17 -18.85
C LYS A 55 -12.91 -8.98 -19.67
N GLY A 56 -11.74 -9.31 -19.13
CA GLY A 56 -10.44 -9.06 -19.77
C GLY A 56 -9.93 -7.62 -19.61
N ASN A 57 -10.60 -6.77 -18.83
CA ASN A 57 -10.23 -5.37 -18.60
C ASN A 57 -9.12 -5.25 -17.55
N LEU A 58 -7.95 -5.85 -17.83
CA LEU A 58 -6.83 -5.95 -16.87
C LEU A 58 -6.36 -4.58 -16.35
N LYS A 59 -6.37 -3.55 -17.20
CA LYS A 59 -6.00 -2.18 -16.79
C LYS A 59 -6.96 -1.67 -15.70
N ARG A 60 -8.26 -1.84 -15.91
CA ARG A 60 -9.28 -1.38 -14.97
C ARG A 60 -9.25 -2.18 -13.67
N ALA A 61 -9.09 -3.50 -13.77
CA ALA A 61 -8.93 -4.36 -12.60
C ALA A 61 -7.71 -3.93 -11.75
N LYS A 62 -6.57 -3.63 -12.38
CA LYS A 62 -5.37 -3.13 -11.68
C LYS A 62 -5.59 -1.78 -11.00
N GLU A 63 -6.30 -0.85 -11.64
CA GLU A 63 -6.67 0.43 -11.04
C GLU A 63 -7.54 0.26 -9.79
N ILE A 64 -8.48 -0.70 -9.82
CA ILE A 64 -9.32 -1.02 -8.66
C ILE A 64 -8.48 -1.67 -7.56
N LEU A 65 -7.63 -2.64 -7.91
CA LEU A 65 -6.77 -3.34 -6.95
C LEU A 65 -5.91 -2.38 -6.11
N HIS A 66 -5.38 -1.30 -6.70
CA HIS A 66 -4.58 -0.31 -5.95
C HIS A 66 -5.38 0.49 -4.91
N LYS A 67 -6.71 0.54 -5.02
CA LYS A 67 -7.59 1.23 -4.06
C LYS A 67 -7.88 0.37 -2.82
N ILE A 68 -7.94 -0.94 -3.01
CA ILE A 68 -8.34 -1.88 -1.96
C ILE A 68 -7.22 -1.91 -0.91
N PRO A 69 -7.51 -1.66 0.38
CA PRO A 69 -6.54 -1.82 1.46
C PRO A 69 -5.95 -3.23 1.44
N TYR A 70 -4.63 -3.32 1.36
CA TYR A 70 -3.96 -4.62 1.34
C TYR A 70 -4.12 -5.32 2.68
N ASN A 71 -4.33 -6.63 2.62
CA ASN A 71 -4.26 -7.47 3.81
C ASN A 71 -2.91 -7.24 4.53
N PRO A 72 -2.90 -7.05 5.86
CA PRO A 72 -1.68 -6.70 6.60
C PRO A 72 -0.53 -7.69 6.42
N ASP A 73 -0.81 -8.99 6.45
CA ASP A 73 0.20 -10.03 6.35
C ASP A 73 0.75 -10.14 4.93
N PHE A 74 -0.12 -9.93 3.93
CA PHE A 74 0.29 -9.87 2.54
C PHE A 74 1.22 -8.66 2.28
N ALA A 75 0.85 -7.48 2.77
CA ALA A 75 1.70 -6.29 2.69
C ALA A 75 3.05 -6.50 3.40
N LEU A 76 3.04 -7.13 4.58
CA LEU A 76 4.27 -7.45 5.32
C LEU A 76 5.15 -8.42 4.54
N GLY A 77 4.57 -9.44 3.90
CA GLY A 77 5.27 -10.37 3.03
C GLY A 77 5.97 -9.65 1.88
N ILE A 78 5.26 -8.77 1.17
CA ILE A 78 5.84 -7.98 0.07
C ILE A 78 6.98 -7.09 0.59
N LYS A 79 6.78 -6.36 1.69
CA LYS A 79 7.82 -5.49 2.24
C LYS A 79 9.10 -6.27 2.56
N LYS A 80 8.97 -7.45 3.17
CA LYS A 80 10.12 -8.30 3.55
C LYS A 80 10.84 -8.94 2.36
N THR A 81 10.18 -9.11 1.22
CA THR A 81 10.72 -9.86 0.08
C THR A 81 11.11 -9.00 -1.11
N GLN A 82 10.37 -7.91 -1.33
CA GLN A 82 10.50 -7.01 -2.49
C GLN A 82 10.74 -5.55 -2.09
N GLY A 83 10.68 -5.24 -0.79
CA GLY A 83 10.88 -3.90 -0.27
C GLY A 83 9.63 -3.03 -0.24
N LEU A 84 9.74 -1.92 0.48
CA LEU A 84 8.66 -0.96 0.70
C LEU A 84 8.28 -0.20 -0.57
N GLY A 85 9.20 -0.11 -1.53
CA GLY A 85 9.01 0.67 -2.77
C GLY A 85 7.91 0.08 -3.64
N THR A 86 7.82 -1.25 -3.67
CA THR A 86 6.78 -2.01 -4.37
C THR A 86 5.38 -1.69 -3.84
N LEU A 87 5.27 -1.28 -2.57
CA LEU A 87 4.00 -0.95 -1.92
C LEU A 87 3.63 0.53 -2.04
N ALA A 88 4.49 1.39 -2.61
CA ALA A 88 4.29 2.84 -2.64
C ALA A 88 3.01 3.28 -3.38
N ALA A 89 2.51 2.48 -4.32
CA ALA A 89 1.26 2.72 -5.03
C ALA A 89 0.02 2.02 -4.42
N CYS A 90 0.21 1.18 -3.40
CA CYS A 90 -0.86 0.41 -2.78
C CYS A 90 -1.47 1.15 -1.58
N ASN A 91 -2.75 0.91 -1.31
CA ASN A 91 -3.42 1.33 -0.09
C ASN A 91 -2.98 0.42 1.08
N LEU A 92 -2.32 0.99 2.08
CA LEU A 92 -1.80 0.28 3.27
C LEU A 92 -2.54 0.66 4.55
N SER A 93 -3.72 1.29 4.47
CA SER A 93 -4.47 1.74 5.65
C SER A 93 -4.70 0.61 6.65
N LEU A 94 -5.12 -0.57 6.18
CA LEU A 94 -5.31 -1.75 7.03
C LEU A 94 -4.00 -2.31 7.60
N ALA A 95 -2.93 -2.33 6.81
CA ALA A 95 -1.61 -2.80 7.26
C ALA A 95 -1.04 -1.93 8.38
N LYS A 96 -1.27 -0.61 8.33
CA LYS A 96 -0.85 0.35 9.36
C LYS A 96 -1.59 0.22 10.68
N GLN A 97 -2.85 -0.22 10.65
CA GLN A 97 -3.62 -0.48 11.86
C GLN A 97 -3.04 -1.66 12.67
N VAL A 98 -2.47 -2.66 11.98
CA VAL A 98 -1.87 -3.84 12.61
C VAL A 98 -0.37 -3.64 12.90
N TYR A 99 0.34 -2.99 11.98
CA TYR A 99 1.80 -2.85 12.01
C TYR A 99 2.22 -1.38 11.93
N LEU A 100 1.81 -0.57 12.91
CA LEU A 100 1.97 0.89 12.93
C LEU A 100 3.40 1.37 12.63
N ASP A 101 4.40 0.79 13.29
CA ASP A 101 5.80 1.21 13.10
C ASP A 101 6.45 0.58 11.86
N VAL A 102 5.73 -0.24 11.09
CA VAL A 102 6.29 -0.97 9.94
C VAL A 102 5.95 -0.29 8.61
N PHE A 103 4.90 0.52 8.51
CA PHE A 103 4.42 1.10 7.25
C PHE A 103 4.11 2.59 7.36
#